data_AF-A0A7J5EIX5-F1
#
_entry.id   AF-A0A7J5EIX5-F1
#
_cell.length_a   1.000
_cell.length_b   1.000
_cell.length_c   1.000
_cell.angle_alpha   90.00
_cell.angle_beta   90.00
_cell.angle_gamma   90.00
#
_symmetry.space_group_name_H-M   'P 1'
#
loop_
_entity.id
_entity.type
_entity.pdbx_description
1 polymer ?
#
loop_
_entity_poly.entity_id
_entity_poly.type
_entity_poly.pdbx_seq_one_letter_code
_entity_poly.pdbx_strand_id
1 'polypeptide(L)'
;MSWSVKELVVWLNEVERVADSRSKFDWLEIPPTASSTAIQEAYHAIARTRHPDLFRQLEPAMLDRLVRMYGRITAAYADLKEPEKCAAYLRELRGPRPQTAPPA
;
A
#
# COMPACT_ATOMS: atom_id res chain seq x y z
N MET A 1 -7.94 12.49 -12.74
CA MET A 1 -6.82 13.42 -12.43
C MET A 1 -5.56 12.58 -12.44
N SER A 2 -4.69 12.75 -13.43
CA SER A 2 -3.41 12.05 -13.50
C SER A 2 -2.43 12.72 -12.54
N TRP A 3 -1.75 11.94 -11.70
CA TRP A 3 -0.73 12.43 -10.78
C TRP A 3 0.45 13.01 -11.56
N SER A 4 0.94 14.17 -11.13
CA SER A 4 2.16 14.76 -11.68
C SER A 4 3.40 14.00 -11.22
N VAL A 5 4.48 14.08 -12.00
CA VAL A 5 5.79 13.52 -11.63
C VAL A 5 6.27 14.04 -10.28
N LYS A 6 6.04 15.33 -9.98
CA LYS A 6 6.39 15.92 -8.68
C LYS A 6 5.62 15.27 -7.53
N GLU A 7 4.32 15.08 -7.68
CA GLU A 7 3.47 14.46 -6.65
C GLU A 7 3.87 13.00 -6.42
N LEU A 8 4.17 12.29 -7.51
CA LEU A 8 4.70 10.92 -7.44
C LEU A 8 6.01 10.86 -6.65
N VAL A 9 6.95 11.77 -6.91
CA VAL A 9 8.24 11.81 -6.21
C VAL A 9 8.06 12.10 -4.72
N VAL A 10 7.20 13.07 -4.36
CA VAL A 10 6.90 13.38 -2.96
C VAL A 10 6.31 12.16 -2.27
N TRP A 11 5.29 11.56 -2.87
CA TRP A 11 4.67 10.35 -2.34
C TRP A 11 5.65 9.19 -2.22
N LEU A 12 6.49 8.94 -3.22
CA LEU A 12 7.51 7.90 -3.16
C LEU A 12 8.45 8.12 -1.98
N ASN A 13 8.95 9.35 -1.76
CA ASN A 13 9.81 9.64 -0.62
C ASN A 13 9.09 9.43 0.72
N GLU A 14 7.83 9.88 0.85
CA GLU A 14 7.05 9.68 2.07
C GLU A 14 6.80 8.20 2.33
N VAL A 15 6.32 7.49 1.31
CA VAL A 15 6.02 6.06 1.36
C VAL A 15 7.26 5.23 1.63
N GLU A 16 8.41 5.55 1.03
CA GLU A 16 9.68 4.87 1.32
C GLU A 16 10.10 5.05 2.78
N ARG A 17 9.90 6.24 3.36
CA ARG A 17 10.23 6.51 4.77
C ARG A 17 9.35 5.74 5.74
N VAL A 18 8.05 5.65 5.46
CA VAL A 18 7.09 4.99 6.34
C VAL A 18 6.82 3.53 5.96
N ALA A 19 7.48 3.01 4.92
CA ALA A 19 7.21 1.68 4.37
C ALA A 19 7.40 0.56 5.38
N ASP A 20 8.40 0.70 6.25
CA ASP A 20 8.72 -0.29 7.28
C ASP A 20 7.71 -0.28 8.45
N SER A 21 7.14 0.90 8.73
CA SER A 21 6.15 1.11 9.80
C SER A 21 4.70 0.96 9.33
N ARG A 22 4.43 0.93 8.02
CA ARG A 22 3.06 0.90 7.49
C ARG A 22 2.46 -0.50 7.60
N SER A 23 1.24 -0.55 8.13
CA SER A 23 0.44 -1.79 8.12
C SER A 23 -0.04 -2.12 6.70
N LYS A 24 -0.38 -3.39 6.47
CA LYS A 24 -0.93 -3.86 5.18
C LYS A 24 -2.20 -3.09 4.77
N PHE A 25 -3.02 -2.69 5.75
CA PHE A 25 -4.21 -1.88 5.53
C PHE A 25 -3.90 -0.43 5.14
N ASP A 26 -2.88 0.18 5.76
CA ASP A 26 -2.41 1.54 5.38
C ASP A 26 -1.88 1.59 3.95
N TRP A 27 -1.25 0.52 3.47
CA TRP A 27 -0.80 0.40 2.08
C TRP A 27 -1.94 0.44 1.08
N LEU A 28 -3.11 -0.05 1.48
CA LEU A 28 -4.33 -0.04 0.67
C LEU A 28 -5.23 1.17 0.98
N GLU A 29 -4.82 2.06 1.88
CA GLU A 29 -5.59 3.24 2.31
C GLU A 29 -7.01 2.86 2.81
N ILE A 30 -7.13 1.70 3.46
CA ILE A 30 -8.40 1.14 3.97
C ILE A 30 -8.36 0.90 5.47
N PRO A 31 -9.53 0.90 6.15
CA PRO A 31 -9.59 0.49 7.54
C PRO A 31 -9.36 -1.03 7.71
N PRO A 32 -8.87 -1.49 8.87
CA PRO A 32 -8.72 -2.93 9.18
C PRO A 32 -10.07 -3.67 9.28
N THR A 33 -11.18 -2.94 9.25
CA THR A 33 -12.54 -3.50 9.20
C THR A 33 -13.05 -3.69 7.77
N ALA A 34 -12.26 -3.37 6.75
CA ALA A 34 -12.64 -3.49 5.35
C ALA A 34 -12.86 -4.96 4.96
N SER A 35 -13.90 -5.20 4.16
CA SER A 35 -14.17 -6.52 3.58
C SER A 35 -13.21 -6.82 2.41
N SER A 36 -13.11 -8.10 2.03
CA SER A 36 -12.30 -8.51 0.87
C SER A 36 -12.67 -7.77 -0.42
N THR A 37 -13.96 -7.42 -0.59
CA THR A 37 -14.43 -6.60 -1.71
C THR A 37 -13.85 -5.19 -1.64
N ALA A 38 -13.89 -4.54 -0.49
CA ALA A 38 -13.33 -3.20 -0.31
C ALA A 38 -11.80 -3.17 -0.49
N ILE A 39 -11.10 -4.23 -0.03
CA ILE A 39 -9.66 -4.43 -0.27
C ILE A 39 -9.37 -4.45 -1.79
N GLN A 40 -10.16 -5.20 -2.56
CA GLN A 40 -10.01 -5.27 -4.02
C GLN A 40 -10.32 -3.93 -4.68
N GLU A 41 -11.42 -3.27 -4.32
CA GLU A 41 -11.77 -1.97 -4.91
C GLU A 41 -10.72 -0.90 -4.63
N ALA A 42 -10.19 -0.86 -3.40
CA ALA A 42 -9.12 0.06 -3.04
C ALA A 42 -7.83 -0.20 -3.84
N TYR A 43 -7.42 -1.47 -3.97
CA TYR A 43 -6.28 -1.83 -4.81
C TYR A 43 -6.49 -1.38 -6.27
N HIS A 44 -7.68 -1.60 -6.83
CA HIS A 44 -8.00 -1.15 -8.19
C HIS A 44 -8.05 0.38 -8.31
N ALA A 45 -8.51 1.10 -7.28
CA ALA A 45 -8.50 2.56 -7.26
C ALA A 45 -7.07 3.13 -7.21
N ILE A 46 -6.20 2.52 -6.41
CA ILE A 46 -4.76 2.84 -6.34
C ILE A 46 -4.10 2.53 -7.68
N ALA A 47 -4.39 1.37 -8.29
CA ALA A 47 -3.89 1.03 -9.62
C ALA A 47 -4.29 2.09 -10.66
N ARG A 48 -5.56 2.49 -10.69
CA ARG A 48 -6.03 3.49 -11.66
C ARG A 48 -5.35 4.85 -11.56
N THR A 49 -4.78 5.18 -10.41
CA THR A 49 -4.16 6.50 -10.14
C THR A 49 -2.64 6.46 -10.12
N ARG A 50 -2.04 5.36 -9.65
CA ARG A 50 -0.60 5.24 -9.33
C ARG A 50 0.08 4.02 -9.98
N HIS A 51 -0.56 3.37 -10.95
CA HIS A 51 0.04 2.19 -11.59
C HIS A 51 1.27 2.57 -12.43
N PRO A 52 2.37 1.79 -12.35
CA PRO A 52 3.61 2.08 -13.08
C PRO A 52 3.42 2.19 -14.59
N ASP A 53 2.40 1.52 -15.13
CA ASP A 53 2.00 1.60 -16.54
C ASP A 53 1.57 3.01 -16.99
N LEU A 54 1.05 3.85 -16.09
CA LEU A 54 0.73 5.25 -16.39
C LEU A 54 2.00 6.12 -16.49
N PHE A 55 3.11 5.63 -15.92
CA PHE A 55 4.36 6.34 -15.74
C PHE A 55 5.52 5.71 -16.53
N ARG A 56 5.21 4.92 -17.57
CA ARG A 56 6.20 4.27 -18.44
C ARG A 56 7.17 5.23 -19.12
N GLN A 57 6.79 6.51 -19.23
CA GLN A 57 7.61 7.57 -19.81
C GLN A 57 8.55 8.25 -18.80
N LEU A 58 8.54 7.83 -17.53
CA LEU A 58 9.48 8.33 -16.52
C LEU A 58 10.88 7.76 -16.70
N GLU A 59 11.84 8.44 -16.10
CA GLU A 59 13.21 7.95 -15.95
C GLU A 59 13.23 6.53 -15.36
N PRO A 60 14.08 5.63 -15.88
CA PRO A 60 14.11 4.23 -15.46
C PRO A 60 14.35 4.06 -13.96
N ALA A 61 15.17 4.93 -13.35
CA ALA A 61 15.40 4.96 -11.91
C ALA A 61 14.13 5.29 -11.10
N MET A 62 13.26 6.14 -11.63
CA MET A 62 12.00 6.52 -10.97
C MET A 62 10.95 5.44 -11.14
N LEU A 63 10.85 4.89 -12.35
CA LEU A 63 9.95 3.78 -12.64
C LEU A 63 10.28 2.57 -11.77
N ASP A 64 11.55 2.25 -11.59
CA ASP A 64 12.01 1.15 -10.74
C ASP A 64 11.60 1.35 -9.27
N ARG A 65 11.75 2.56 -8.71
CA ARG A 65 11.24 2.89 -7.36
C ARG A 65 9.73 2.72 -7.26
N LEU A 66 8.99 3.21 -8.26
CA LEU A 66 7.55 3.05 -8.32
C LEU A 66 7.16 1.57 -8.35
N VAL A 67 7.80 0.76 -9.19
CA VAL A 67 7.57 -0.69 -9.27
C VAL A 67 7.86 -1.38 -7.94
N ARG A 68 8.94 -1.02 -7.22
CA ARG A 68 9.23 -1.56 -5.89
C ARG A 68 8.14 -1.24 -4.88
N MET A 69 7.70 0.03 -4.81
CA MET A 69 6.64 0.44 -3.88
C MET A 69 5.31 -0.19 -4.26
N TYR A 70 4.99 -0.25 -5.55
CA TYR A 70 3.79 -0.90 -6.05
C TYR A 70 3.81 -2.41 -5.76
N GLY A 71 4.97 -3.05 -5.86
CA GLY A 71 5.17 -4.45 -5.46
C GLY A 71 4.85 -4.70 -3.98
N ARG A 72 5.17 -3.75 -3.08
CA ARG A 72 4.78 -3.82 -1.66
C ARG A 72 3.26 -3.73 -1.47
N ILE A 73 2.58 -2.84 -2.20
CA ILE A 73 1.12 -2.73 -2.19
C ILE A 73 0.49 -4.03 -2.69
N THR A 74 1.00 -4.59 -3.79
CA THR A 74 0.52 -5.87 -4.34
C THR A 74 0.75 -7.03 -3.39
N ALA A 75 1.90 -7.08 -2.69
CA ALA A 75 2.17 -8.09 -1.68
C ALA A 75 1.21 -7.97 -0.48
N ALA A 76 0.98 -6.75 0.00
CA ALA A 76 -0.01 -6.48 1.06
C ALA A 76 -1.42 -6.89 0.64
N TYR A 77 -1.83 -6.55 -0.60
CA TYR A 77 -3.08 -7.00 -1.18
C TYR A 77 -3.18 -8.52 -1.27
N ALA A 78 -2.14 -9.20 -1.75
CA ALA A 78 -2.12 -10.67 -1.86
C ALA A 78 -2.32 -11.32 -0.49
N ASP A 79 -1.65 -10.84 0.55
CA ASP A 79 -1.82 -11.33 1.91
C ASP A 79 -3.22 -11.03 2.48
N LEU A 80 -3.79 -9.86 2.20
CA LEU A 80 -5.11 -9.47 2.71
C LEU A 80 -6.27 -10.10 1.93
N LYS A 81 -6.03 -10.45 0.67
CA LYS A 81 -6.97 -11.19 -0.18
C LYS A 81 -7.14 -12.62 0.34
N GLU A 82 -6.09 -13.23 0.90
CA GLU A 82 -6.16 -14.54 1.51
C GLU A 82 -6.89 -14.46 2.86
N PRO A 83 -8.08 -15.09 3.01
CA PRO A 83 -8.89 -14.95 4.21
C PRO A 83 -8.19 -15.52 5.45
N GLU A 84 -7.37 -16.57 5.29
CA GLU A 84 -6.60 -17.18 6.38
C GLU A 84 -5.52 -16.24 6.92
N LYS A 85 -4.76 -15.60 6.04
CA LYS A 85 -3.73 -14.62 6.39
C LYS A 85 -4.33 -13.34 6.93
N CYS A 86 -5.43 -12.87 6.34
CA CYS A 86 -6.17 -11.70 6.83
C CYS A 86 -6.73 -11.95 8.24
N ALA A 87 -7.31 -13.13 8.48
CA ALA A 87 -7.79 -13.52 9.81
C ALA A 87 -6.65 -13.66 10.83
N ALA A 88 -5.51 -14.24 10.45
CA ALA A 88 -4.33 -14.32 11.30
C ALA A 88 -3.82 -12.91 11.67
N TYR A 89 -3.66 -12.03 10.69
CA TYR A 89 -3.22 -10.65 10.89
C TYR A 89 -4.20 -9.84 11.75
N LEU A 90 -5.51 -10.02 11.55
CA LEU A 90 -6.54 -9.41 12.41
C LEU A 90 -6.52 -9.96 13.83
N ARG A 91 -6.18 -11.24 14.03
CA ARG A 91 -6.01 -11.83 15.37
C ARG A 91 -4.77 -11.29 16.06
N GLU A 92 -3.66 -11.12 15.35
CA GLU A 92 -2.45 -10.46 15.88
C GLU A 92 -2.73 -9.01 16.29
N LEU A 93 -3.53 -8.28 15.50
CA LEU A 93 -3.94 -6.91 15.82
C LEU A 93 -4.94 -6.83 16.99
N ARG A 94 -5.82 -7.84 17.16
CA ARG A 94 -6.84 -7.90 18.23
C ARG A 94 -6.33 -8.52 19.54
N GLY A 95 -5.21 -9.24 19.53
CA GLY A 95 -4.53 -9.67 20.75
C GLY A 95 -4.05 -8.48 21.59
N PRO A 96 -3.66 -8.67 22.86
CA PRO A 96 -3.04 -7.61 23.66
C PRO A 96 -1.76 -7.13 22.96
N ARG A 97 -1.86 -6.01 22.23
CA ARG A 97 -0.81 -5.45 21.38
C ARG A 97 0.49 -5.20 22.15
N PRO A 98 1.67 -5.65 21.66
CA PRO A 98 2.84 -4.79 21.69
C PRO A 98 2.56 -3.64 20.71
N GLN A 99 2.64 -2.43 21.25
CA GLN A 99 2.31 -1.17 20.61
C GLN A 99 3.27 -0.88 19.44
N THR A 100 2.77 -0.82 18.21
CA THR A 100 3.37 0.04 17.18
C THR A 100 2.50 1.29 17.07
N ALA A 101 2.83 2.27 17.92
CA ALA A 101 2.33 3.62 17.82
C ALA A 101 2.91 4.29 16.55
N PRO A 102 2.14 5.10 15.80
CA PRO A 102 2.72 6.02 14.83
C PRO A 102 3.42 7.17 15.59
N PRO A 103 4.58 7.68 15.13
CA PRO A 103 5.22 8.82 15.76
C PRO A 103 4.40 10.10 15.55
N ALA A 104 4.46 10.96 16.57
CA ALA A 104 3.78 12.25 16.70
C ALA A 104 4.27 13.32 15.71
#